data_AF-A0A1M4Y3S3-F1
#
_entry.id   AF-A0A1M4Y3S3-F1
#
_cell.length_a   1.000
_cell.length_b   1.000
_cell.length_c   1.000
_cell.angle_alpha   90.00
_cell.angle_beta   90.00
_cell.angle_gamma   90.00
#
_symmetry.space_group_name_H-M   'P 1'
#
loop_
_entity.id
_entity.type
_entity.pdbx_description
1 polymer ?
#
loop_
_entity_poly.entity_id
_entity_poly.type
_entity_poly.pdbx_seq_one_letter_code
_entity_poly.pdbx_strand_id
1 'polypeptide(L)'
;MHTNDKTAYSFLERNIIQKTSILLAVFCILLSFQACSSGDELTEEEESSSNETPSTPDDSDDLVENSEFTNTIAITLGSTLSVTNPLAGSGVTVTQDNGDVIIKSTAENVAYTLSGTLTGGVKIYSDYKLKLTLNGVTITNSDGPAINIQSKKRIFVVLADNTTNTLTDGSSYATSSEDQKGAFFSEGQLIFSGNGTLTVAGKYKHALSCDDYIRIRSGVINVTSAVTDGIHTNDAIIIDGGTININASGDGIQCDEGFIIINDGTITVSTVDDGIITSYEGTDTSITPYTIINGGTITITTSGASGKAIKSMGDLTINKGKITITTSKSEAEGIESKTNLIINDGTIEVNAYDDCINAKKTLVINGGTIYCYSTTNDGIDSNGTMTITGGTIISAGAAAPEEGLDCDNNTFKITGGTIIGMGGATSTPTSSVCTQYSAIIGNVGTLNQLVRIQSSTGDEVVTFKNPRAYTTLLFSSPNLKANTSYVIYTGGSVSGGTDFHGLYTNTTYNAGTQSATFTTSSIVTTIGSISSGTPGGGGGWH
;
A
#
# COMPACT_ATOMS: atom_id res chain seq x y z
N MET A 1 -25.53 -4.78 -49.20
CA MET A 1 -24.79 -4.52 -50.46
C MET A 1 -24.42 -3.05 -50.50
N HIS A 2 -23.11 -2.77 -50.63
CA HIS A 2 -22.44 -1.54 -51.10
C HIS A 2 -22.87 -0.17 -50.52
N THR A 3 -22.13 0.38 -49.56
CA THR A 3 -20.90 1.23 -49.66
C THR A 3 -21.18 2.71 -49.95
N ASN A 4 -20.76 3.53 -48.98
CA ASN A 4 -20.10 4.84 -49.06
C ASN A 4 -20.48 5.80 -50.20
N ASP A 5 -20.88 7.03 -49.84
CA ASP A 5 -20.07 8.18 -50.25
C ASP A 5 -20.18 9.42 -49.34
N LYS A 6 -19.12 10.22 -49.43
CA LYS A 6 -18.63 11.25 -48.52
C LYS A 6 -19.24 12.66 -48.69
N THR A 7 -19.19 13.40 -47.57
CA THR A 7 -18.79 14.82 -47.38
C THR A 7 -19.53 16.01 -48.05
N ALA A 8 -20.09 16.85 -47.16
CA ALA A 8 -19.84 18.29 -46.93
C ALA A 8 -20.39 19.39 -47.88
N TYR A 9 -21.16 20.34 -47.29
CA TYR A 9 -21.31 21.78 -47.62
C TYR A 9 -21.93 22.50 -46.39
N SER A 10 -21.20 23.29 -45.59
CA SER A 10 -20.87 24.75 -45.70
C SER A 10 -21.95 25.73 -45.17
N PHE A 11 -21.61 26.57 -44.18
CA PHE A 11 -21.97 28.01 -44.02
C PHE A 11 -21.28 28.56 -42.73
N LEU A 12 -20.12 29.23 -42.75
CA LEU A 12 -19.82 30.67 -42.97
C LEU A 12 -20.53 31.65 -42.01
N GLU A 13 -19.80 32.30 -41.07
CA GLU A 13 -19.26 33.68 -41.22
C GLU A 13 -18.61 34.32 -39.94
N ARG A 14 -17.43 34.94 -40.15
CA ARG A 14 -16.86 36.23 -39.60
C ARG A 14 -16.46 36.33 -38.09
N ASN A 15 -15.37 37.00 -37.65
CA ASN A 15 -14.27 37.81 -38.23
C ASN A 15 -13.14 38.01 -37.16
N ILE A 16 -11.83 37.83 -37.45
CA ILE A 16 -10.71 38.82 -37.72
C ILE A 16 -10.40 39.76 -36.50
N ILE A 17 -9.18 39.88 -35.90
CA ILE A 17 -7.87 40.49 -36.29
C ILE A 17 -6.84 40.11 -35.17
N GLN A 18 -5.66 39.45 -35.31
CA GLN A 18 -4.34 39.62 -35.97
C GLN A 18 -3.29 40.63 -35.39
N LYS A 19 -2.10 40.06 -35.01
CA LYS A 19 -0.68 40.56 -35.12
C LYS A 19 -0.15 41.54 -34.05
N THR A 20 1.13 41.58 -33.60
CA THR A 20 2.46 41.18 -34.16
C THR A 20 3.58 41.26 -33.09
N SER A 21 4.70 40.55 -33.31
CA SER A 21 5.98 40.56 -32.59
C SER A 21 6.84 41.83 -32.77
N ILE A 22 7.69 42.20 -31.78
CA ILE A 22 8.89 43.07 -31.96
C ILE A 22 10.04 42.59 -31.04
N LEU A 23 11.25 42.62 -31.61
CA LEU A 23 12.55 42.23 -31.07
C LEU A 23 13.40 43.48 -30.70
N LEU A 24 14.38 43.27 -29.79
CA LEU A 24 15.70 43.93 -29.70
C LEU A 24 15.88 45.23 -28.86
N ALA A 25 16.74 45.16 -27.83
CA ALA A 25 17.83 46.14 -27.60
C ALA A 25 18.82 45.64 -26.52
N VAL A 26 20.09 45.56 -26.92
CA VAL A 26 21.29 45.31 -26.10
C VAL A 26 21.79 46.63 -25.52
N PHE A 27 22.23 46.66 -24.26
CA PHE A 27 23.15 47.70 -23.78
C PHE A 27 24.23 47.10 -22.86
N CYS A 28 25.47 47.12 -23.35
CA CYS A 28 26.68 46.81 -22.61
C CYS A 28 27.10 48.01 -21.74
N ILE A 29 27.39 47.79 -20.47
CA ILE A 29 28.32 48.63 -19.71
C ILE A 29 29.32 47.70 -19.01
N LEU A 30 30.55 47.72 -19.51
CA LEU A 30 31.74 47.25 -18.80
C LEU A 30 32.08 48.26 -17.69
N LEU A 31 32.24 47.77 -16.46
CA LEU A 31 33.10 48.38 -15.45
C LEU A 31 34.00 47.29 -14.88
N SER A 32 35.29 47.46 -15.13
CA SER A 32 36.38 46.63 -14.66
C SER A 32 36.80 47.02 -13.24
N PHE A 33 36.81 46.06 -12.31
CA PHE A 33 37.75 46.02 -11.20
C PHE A 33 38.09 44.56 -10.90
N GLN A 34 39.37 44.19 -11.03
CA GLN A 34 39.93 42.97 -10.45
C GLN A 34 40.23 43.21 -8.97
N ALA A 35 39.80 42.29 -8.11
CA ALA A 35 40.49 41.94 -6.86
C ALA A 35 40.07 40.52 -6.42
N CYS A 36 41.04 39.81 -5.86
CA CYS A 36 41.12 38.37 -5.68
C CYS A 36 40.37 37.85 -4.43
N SER A 37 40.16 36.52 -4.41
CA SER A 37 40.02 35.64 -3.23
C SER A 37 38.67 35.66 -2.48
N SER A 38 37.84 34.62 -2.66
CA SER A 38 37.68 33.49 -1.71
C SER A 38 36.36 32.73 -1.93
N GLY A 39 36.46 31.40 -2.11
CA GLY A 39 35.45 30.38 -1.77
C GLY A 39 34.03 30.51 -2.36
N ASP A 40 33.75 29.81 -3.45
CA ASP A 40 32.39 29.39 -3.80
C ASP A 40 31.93 28.35 -2.77
N GLU A 41 31.15 28.79 -1.78
CA GLU A 41 30.20 27.91 -1.09
C GLU A 41 28.93 27.85 -1.95
N LEU A 42 28.73 26.72 -2.60
CA LEU A 42 27.42 26.34 -3.14
C LEU A 42 26.55 25.96 -1.94
N THR A 43 25.67 26.87 -1.54
CA THR A 43 24.56 26.55 -0.64
C THR A 43 23.52 25.78 -1.44
N GLU A 44 23.44 24.47 -1.24
CA GLU A 44 22.25 23.69 -1.58
C GLU A 44 21.16 24.06 -0.58
N GLU A 45 20.06 24.65 -1.08
CA GLU A 45 18.85 24.86 -0.29
C GLU A 45 18.24 23.49 0.02
N GLU A 46 18.41 22.99 1.26
CA GLU A 46 17.55 21.93 1.79
C GLU A 46 16.13 22.50 1.85
N GLU A 47 15.29 22.18 0.85
CA GLU A 47 13.84 22.25 0.99
C GLU A 47 13.42 21.23 2.06
N SER A 48 13.45 21.67 3.32
CA SER A 48 12.65 21.07 4.38
C SER A 48 11.19 21.38 4.08
N SER A 49 10.60 20.65 3.13
CA SER A 49 9.15 20.53 3.09
C SER A 49 8.77 19.73 4.34
N SER A 50 8.15 20.38 5.31
CA SER A 50 7.42 19.71 6.37
C SER A 50 6.20 19.06 5.72
N ASN A 51 6.42 17.92 5.05
CA ASN A 51 5.35 17.10 4.51
C ASN A 51 4.71 16.39 5.71
N GLU A 52 3.89 17.13 6.45
CA GLU A 52 3.05 16.59 7.52
C GLU A 52 2.22 15.47 6.90
N THR A 53 2.47 14.23 7.33
CA THR A 53 1.69 13.08 6.88
C THR A 53 0.21 13.35 7.18
N PRO A 54 -0.70 13.23 6.20
CA PRO A 54 -2.13 13.44 6.43
C PRO A 54 -2.62 12.60 7.61
N SER A 55 -3.35 13.22 8.55
CA SER A 55 -3.99 12.46 9.63
C SER A 55 -5.23 11.75 9.11
N THR A 56 -5.62 10.65 9.76
CA THR A 56 -6.93 10.02 9.55
C THR A 56 -8.04 11.07 9.70
N PRO A 57 -8.95 11.21 8.71
CA PRO A 57 -10.11 12.07 8.87
C PRO A 57 -10.94 11.60 10.08
N ASP A 58 -10.97 12.42 11.12
CA ASP A 58 -11.84 12.22 12.28
C ASP A 58 -13.19 12.88 11.99
N ASP A 59 -14.06 12.16 11.26
CA ASP A 59 -15.45 12.56 11.07
C ASP A 59 -16.33 11.95 12.16
N SER A 60 -16.71 12.76 13.15
CA SER A 60 -17.64 12.34 14.20
C SER A 60 -19.02 11.93 13.67
N ASP A 61 -19.38 12.33 12.45
CA ASP A 61 -20.63 11.94 11.80
C ASP A 61 -20.58 10.52 11.20
N ASP A 62 -19.40 9.89 11.15
CA ASP A 62 -19.25 8.46 10.81
C ASP A 62 -19.52 7.53 12.00
N LEU A 63 -19.76 8.09 13.18
CA LEU A 63 -20.11 7.33 14.36
C LEU A 63 -21.63 7.11 14.36
N VAL A 64 -22.05 5.86 14.21
CA VAL A 64 -23.48 5.49 14.24
C VAL A 64 -24.13 5.90 15.57
N GLU A 65 -23.36 5.89 16.65
CA GLU A 65 -23.73 6.34 18.00
C GLU A 65 -24.01 7.86 18.08
N ASN A 66 -23.50 8.66 17.14
CA ASN A 66 -23.78 10.09 17.04
C ASN A 66 -24.99 10.40 16.13
N SER A 67 -25.66 9.36 15.60
CA SER A 67 -26.83 9.50 14.74
C SER A 67 -28.09 8.94 15.40
N GLU A 68 -29.21 9.66 15.25
CA GLU A 68 -30.51 9.22 15.77
C GLU A 68 -31.28 8.42 14.70
N PHE A 69 -31.84 7.28 15.11
CA PHE A 69 -32.73 6.46 14.28
C PHE A 69 -33.97 6.05 15.08
N THR A 70 -34.97 6.92 15.09
CA THR A 70 -36.18 6.77 15.90
C THR A 70 -37.21 5.80 15.31
N ASN A 71 -37.12 5.51 14.01
CA ASN A 71 -38.06 4.66 13.29
C ASN A 71 -37.37 3.40 12.77
N THR A 72 -37.67 2.24 13.39
CA THR A 72 -37.12 0.95 12.95
C THR A 72 -38.13 0.20 12.09
N ILE A 73 -37.69 -0.15 10.87
CA ILE A 73 -38.43 -0.96 9.90
C ILE A 73 -37.81 -2.36 9.91
N ALA A 74 -38.56 -3.35 10.40
CA ALA A 74 -38.10 -4.75 10.42
C ALA A 74 -38.62 -5.47 9.19
N ILE A 75 -37.72 -6.10 8.42
CA ILE A 75 -38.03 -6.79 7.17
C ILE A 75 -37.44 -8.20 7.24
N THR A 76 -38.30 -9.20 7.37
CA THR A 76 -37.90 -10.60 7.21
C THR A 76 -38.08 -11.00 5.75
N LEU A 77 -36.94 -11.29 5.11
CA LEU A 77 -36.81 -11.74 3.74
C LEU A 77 -37.29 -13.19 3.60
N GLY A 78 -37.94 -13.47 2.48
CA GLY A 78 -38.49 -14.77 2.13
C GLY A 78 -39.19 -14.73 0.78
N SER A 79 -39.80 -15.85 0.38
CA SER A 79 -40.72 -15.89 -0.76
C SER A 79 -41.95 -15.00 -0.56
N THR A 80 -42.28 -14.68 0.69
CA THR A 80 -43.23 -13.65 1.09
C THR A 80 -42.60 -12.84 2.21
N LEU A 81 -42.60 -11.51 2.06
CA LEU A 81 -42.04 -10.62 3.06
C LEU A 81 -42.91 -10.55 4.32
N SER A 82 -42.27 -10.49 5.48
CA SER A 82 -42.88 -9.99 6.70
C SER A 82 -42.29 -8.63 7.03
N VAL A 83 -43.13 -7.58 7.03
CA VAL A 83 -42.69 -6.20 7.20
C VAL A 83 -43.41 -5.56 8.38
N THR A 84 -42.66 -5.08 9.36
CA THR A 84 -43.14 -4.14 10.38
C THR A 84 -42.63 -2.75 10.03
N ASN A 85 -43.52 -1.90 9.53
CA ASN A 85 -43.18 -0.55 9.06
C ASN A 85 -44.06 0.50 9.77
N PRO A 86 -43.58 1.13 10.87
CA PRO A 86 -44.30 2.23 11.54
C PRO A 86 -44.52 3.47 10.67
N LEU A 87 -43.81 3.58 9.54
CA LEU A 87 -43.90 4.69 8.59
C LEU A 87 -44.64 4.30 7.30
N ALA A 88 -45.43 3.22 7.32
CA ALA A 88 -46.25 2.83 6.18
C ALA A 88 -47.24 3.95 5.81
N GLY A 89 -47.21 4.41 4.55
CA GLY A 89 -47.99 5.57 4.10
C GLY A 89 -47.50 6.92 4.63
N SER A 90 -46.41 6.94 5.40
CA SER A 90 -45.81 8.13 6.02
C SER A 90 -44.33 8.27 5.64
N GLY A 91 -44.00 8.00 4.38
CA GLY A 91 -42.68 8.24 3.81
C GLY A 91 -41.81 7.00 3.57
N VAL A 92 -42.14 5.83 4.12
CA VAL A 92 -41.41 4.57 3.84
C VAL A 92 -42.30 3.54 3.18
N THR A 93 -41.87 3.01 2.04
CA THR A 93 -42.52 1.88 1.35
C THR A 93 -41.55 0.71 1.20
N VAL A 94 -42.06 -0.50 1.44
CA VAL A 94 -41.34 -1.77 1.19
C VAL A 94 -42.23 -2.63 0.31
N THR A 95 -41.76 -2.97 -0.88
CA THR A 95 -42.49 -3.78 -1.85
C THR A 95 -41.60 -4.92 -2.36
N GLN A 96 -42.22 -5.97 -2.92
CA GLN A 96 -41.50 -7.00 -3.66
C GLN A 96 -41.97 -6.99 -5.10
N ASP A 97 -41.05 -6.85 -6.05
CA ASP A 97 -41.33 -6.85 -7.49
C ASP A 97 -40.30 -7.69 -8.23
N ASN A 98 -40.74 -8.63 -9.06
CA ASN A 98 -39.88 -9.57 -9.79
C ASN A 98 -38.81 -10.28 -8.93
N GLY A 99 -39.14 -10.56 -7.66
CA GLY A 99 -38.22 -11.19 -6.70
C GLY A 99 -37.39 -10.18 -5.89
N ASP A 100 -37.16 -8.98 -6.39
CA ASP A 100 -36.44 -7.92 -5.69
C ASP A 100 -37.29 -7.30 -4.58
N VAL A 101 -36.65 -6.99 -3.45
CA VAL A 101 -37.22 -6.17 -2.38
C VAL A 101 -36.82 -4.73 -2.63
N ILE A 102 -37.81 -3.84 -2.80
CA ILE A 102 -37.61 -2.43 -3.08
C ILE A 102 -38.03 -1.62 -1.86
N ILE A 103 -37.07 -0.87 -1.30
CA ILE A 103 -37.24 0.02 -0.15
C ILE A 103 -37.08 1.46 -0.63
N LYS A 104 -38.09 2.29 -0.43
CA LYS A 104 -38.03 3.73 -0.73
C LYS A 104 -38.37 4.53 0.52
N SER A 105 -37.56 5.55 0.82
CA SER A 105 -37.77 6.42 1.97
C SER A 105 -37.55 7.90 1.67
N THR A 106 -38.56 8.70 1.97
CA THR A 106 -38.48 10.18 2.05
C THR A 106 -38.46 10.66 3.49
N ALA A 107 -38.28 9.76 4.47
CA ALA A 107 -38.28 10.06 5.90
C ALA A 107 -36.86 10.07 6.50
N GLU A 108 -36.65 10.94 7.48
CA GLU A 108 -35.42 11.01 8.30
C GLU A 108 -35.41 9.98 9.42
N ASN A 109 -34.23 9.74 10.01
CA ASN A 109 -34.02 8.92 11.21
C ASN A 109 -34.58 7.49 11.09
N VAL A 110 -34.39 6.87 9.91
CA VAL A 110 -34.88 5.52 9.62
C VAL A 110 -33.78 4.47 9.77
N ALA A 111 -34.09 3.41 10.50
CA ALA A 111 -33.29 2.19 10.56
C ALA A 111 -34.04 1.04 9.89
N TYR A 112 -33.33 0.24 9.10
CA TYR A 112 -33.80 -1.02 8.54
C TYR A 112 -33.10 -2.17 9.24
N THR A 113 -33.84 -3.19 9.64
CA THR A 113 -33.28 -4.46 10.11
C THR A 113 -33.73 -5.56 9.17
N LEU A 114 -32.77 -6.13 8.43
CA LEU A 114 -32.99 -7.22 7.51
C LEU A 114 -32.62 -8.56 8.18
N SER A 115 -33.45 -9.58 7.97
CA SER A 115 -33.17 -10.97 8.39
C SER A 115 -33.75 -11.96 7.38
N GLY A 116 -33.29 -13.21 7.38
CA GLY A 116 -33.88 -14.26 6.53
C GLY A 116 -33.25 -14.39 5.15
N THR A 117 -33.90 -15.11 4.24
CA THR A 117 -33.30 -15.52 2.95
C THR A 117 -34.08 -14.97 1.77
N LEU A 118 -33.39 -14.46 0.75
CA LEU A 118 -33.97 -13.93 -0.48
C LEU A 118 -33.31 -14.54 -1.73
N THR A 119 -34.13 -14.89 -2.71
CA THR A 119 -33.71 -15.04 -4.12
C THR A 119 -34.24 -13.82 -4.87
N GLY A 120 -33.33 -12.96 -5.32
CA GLY A 120 -33.58 -11.57 -5.74
C GLY A 120 -32.66 -10.59 -5.01
N GLY A 121 -32.67 -9.33 -5.42
CA GLY A 121 -31.87 -8.26 -4.81
C GLY A 121 -32.66 -7.42 -3.81
N VAL A 122 -31.95 -6.69 -2.94
CA VAL A 122 -32.53 -5.63 -2.11
C VAL A 122 -32.09 -4.28 -2.68
N LYS A 123 -33.06 -3.47 -3.14
CA LYS A 123 -32.85 -2.12 -3.66
C LYS A 123 -33.28 -1.08 -2.63
N ILE A 124 -32.42 -0.11 -2.33
CA ILE A 124 -32.71 0.94 -1.33
C ILE A 124 -32.53 2.31 -1.96
N TYR A 125 -33.57 3.15 -1.87
CA TYR A 125 -33.55 4.56 -2.25
C TYR A 125 -33.94 5.38 -1.03
N SER A 126 -33.12 6.37 -0.68
CA SER A 126 -33.44 7.25 0.45
C SER A 126 -32.95 8.67 0.22
N ASP A 127 -33.75 9.63 0.63
CA ASP A 127 -33.39 11.06 0.63
C ASP A 127 -32.43 11.41 1.78
N TYR A 128 -32.28 10.55 2.79
CA TYR A 128 -31.53 10.81 4.01
C TYR A 128 -30.58 9.66 4.37
N LYS A 129 -29.67 9.93 5.32
CA LYS A 129 -28.83 8.89 5.93
C LYS A 129 -29.69 7.83 6.63
N LEU A 130 -29.23 6.59 6.64
CA LEU A 130 -29.97 5.48 7.24
C LEU A 130 -29.04 4.52 7.97
N LYS A 131 -29.63 3.73 8.87
CA LYS A 131 -28.97 2.56 9.46
C LYS A 131 -29.50 1.28 8.82
N LEU A 132 -28.63 0.44 8.30
CA LEU A 132 -28.94 -0.87 7.76
C LEU A 132 -28.32 -1.95 8.65
N THR A 133 -29.15 -2.63 9.44
CA THR A 133 -28.72 -3.77 10.25
C THR A 133 -28.91 -5.07 9.48
N LEU A 134 -27.81 -5.81 9.27
CA LEU A 134 -27.82 -7.15 8.70
C LEU A 134 -27.84 -8.17 9.84
N ASN A 135 -28.98 -8.85 10.01
CA ASN A 135 -29.27 -9.74 11.13
C ASN A 135 -29.53 -11.18 10.65
N GLY A 136 -28.48 -11.83 10.14
CA GLY A 136 -28.54 -13.19 9.62
C GLY A 136 -29.25 -13.27 8.28
N VAL A 137 -28.88 -12.40 7.33
CA VAL A 137 -29.43 -12.45 5.97
C VAL A 137 -28.70 -13.44 5.06
N THR A 138 -29.39 -14.01 4.09
CA THR A 138 -28.78 -14.69 2.94
C THR A 138 -29.47 -14.21 1.67
N ILE A 139 -28.79 -13.41 0.86
CA ILE A 139 -29.36 -12.79 -0.34
C ILE A 139 -28.57 -13.26 -1.55
N THR A 140 -29.26 -13.92 -2.48
CA THR A 140 -28.70 -14.34 -3.76
C THR A 140 -29.50 -13.70 -4.88
N ASN A 141 -28.88 -12.80 -5.62
CA ASN A 141 -29.45 -12.22 -6.84
C ASN A 141 -28.75 -12.84 -8.06
N SER A 142 -29.47 -13.37 -9.04
CA SER A 142 -28.85 -14.07 -10.19
C SER A 142 -28.49 -13.14 -11.35
N ASP A 143 -29.08 -11.95 -11.39
CA ASP A 143 -29.00 -11.00 -12.50
C ASP A 143 -28.84 -9.55 -12.02
N GLY A 144 -28.26 -9.35 -10.84
CA GLY A 144 -27.96 -8.03 -10.28
C GLY A 144 -27.22 -8.09 -8.95
N PRO A 145 -26.95 -6.94 -8.31
CA PRO A 145 -26.41 -6.88 -6.96
C PRO A 145 -27.32 -7.58 -5.94
N ALA A 146 -26.71 -8.17 -4.89
CA ALA A 146 -27.47 -8.68 -3.75
C ALA A 146 -28.09 -7.52 -2.94
N ILE A 147 -27.32 -6.44 -2.72
CA ILE A 147 -27.81 -5.18 -2.16
C ILE A 147 -27.37 -4.04 -3.09
N ASN A 148 -28.34 -3.25 -3.57
CA ASN A 148 -28.12 -2.09 -4.42
C ASN A 148 -28.67 -0.81 -3.76
N ILE A 149 -27.81 0.04 -3.23
CA ILE A 149 -28.22 1.30 -2.59
C ILE A 149 -28.01 2.47 -3.55
N GLN A 150 -29.11 3.09 -3.95
CA GLN A 150 -29.14 4.19 -4.92
C GLN A 150 -29.30 5.54 -4.22
N SER A 151 -28.81 5.63 -2.97
CA SER A 151 -28.82 6.84 -2.16
C SER A 151 -27.40 7.37 -2.03
N LYS A 152 -27.21 8.66 -2.35
CA LYS A 152 -25.94 9.40 -2.16
C LYS A 152 -25.73 9.87 -0.73
N LYS A 153 -26.29 9.14 0.24
CA LYS A 153 -26.30 9.50 1.66
C LYS A 153 -25.52 8.46 2.45
N ARG A 154 -25.13 8.84 3.65
CA ARG A 154 -24.38 7.99 4.58
C ARG A 154 -25.21 6.78 5.01
N ILE A 155 -24.66 5.60 4.82
CA ILE A 155 -25.28 4.33 5.19
C ILE A 155 -24.47 3.70 6.31
N PHE A 156 -25.05 3.62 7.52
CA PHE A 156 -24.45 2.87 8.61
C PHE A 156 -24.84 1.41 8.49
N VAL A 157 -23.90 0.54 8.12
CA VAL A 157 -24.10 -0.91 8.06
C VAL A 157 -23.70 -1.53 9.39
N VAL A 158 -24.66 -2.12 10.09
CA VAL A 158 -24.43 -2.79 11.38
C VAL A 158 -24.54 -4.30 11.19
N LEU A 159 -23.43 -5.01 11.39
CA LEU A 159 -23.39 -6.47 11.38
C LEU A 159 -23.82 -6.98 12.76
N ALA A 160 -25.04 -7.53 12.85
CA ALA A 160 -25.62 -7.93 14.13
C ALA A 160 -24.80 -9.04 14.80
N ASP A 161 -24.66 -8.95 16.12
CA ASP A 161 -23.89 -9.89 16.93
C ASP A 161 -24.33 -11.34 16.71
N ASN A 162 -23.35 -12.25 16.66
CA ASN A 162 -23.57 -13.69 16.48
C ASN A 162 -24.36 -14.06 15.22
N THR A 163 -24.29 -13.23 14.17
CA THR A 163 -24.90 -13.53 12.87
C THR A 163 -23.87 -13.61 11.75
N THR A 164 -24.17 -14.42 10.74
CA THR A 164 -23.48 -14.42 9.46
C THR A 164 -24.45 -13.95 8.38
N ASN A 165 -24.04 -12.94 7.62
CA ASN A 165 -24.80 -12.33 6.56
C ASN A 165 -24.13 -12.68 5.24
N THR A 166 -24.82 -13.39 4.33
CA THR A 166 -24.26 -13.86 3.07
C THR A 166 -24.88 -13.13 1.90
N LEU A 167 -24.06 -12.48 1.07
CA LEU A 167 -24.47 -11.75 -0.13
C LEU A 167 -23.81 -12.38 -1.37
N THR A 168 -24.58 -12.65 -2.41
CA THR A 168 -24.09 -13.17 -3.68
C THR A 168 -24.86 -12.56 -4.83
N ASP A 169 -24.16 -11.99 -5.78
CA ASP A 169 -24.74 -11.39 -6.99
C ASP A 169 -24.72 -12.36 -8.19
N GLY A 170 -25.21 -11.85 -9.32
CA GLY A 170 -25.22 -12.55 -10.59
C GLY A 170 -23.85 -12.56 -11.24
N SER A 171 -23.60 -13.48 -12.16
CA SER A 171 -22.42 -13.42 -13.06
C SER A 171 -22.60 -12.43 -14.21
N SER A 172 -23.77 -11.81 -14.31
CA SER A 172 -24.15 -10.79 -15.28
C SER A 172 -25.27 -9.97 -14.66
N TYR A 173 -25.32 -8.68 -14.91
CA TYR A 173 -26.41 -7.83 -14.43
C TYR A 173 -27.41 -7.50 -15.54
N ALA A 174 -28.69 -7.47 -15.18
CA ALA A 174 -29.77 -6.99 -16.03
C ALA A 174 -29.57 -5.50 -16.34
N THR A 175 -29.92 -5.07 -17.55
CA THR A 175 -29.84 -3.66 -17.93
C THR A 175 -30.71 -2.80 -17.00
N SER A 176 -30.11 -1.75 -16.46
CA SER A 176 -30.76 -0.82 -15.54
C SER A 176 -30.31 0.61 -15.83
N SER A 177 -31.08 1.59 -15.33
CA SER A 177 -30.64 2.98 -15.22
C SER A 177 -29.90 3.26 -13.90
N GLU A 178 -29.84 2.27 -13.02
CA GLU A 178 -29.11 2.30 -11.75
C GLU A 178 -27.65 1.95 -11.96
N ASP A 179 -26.79 2.53 -11.15
CA ASP A 179 -25.43 2.04 -11.01
C ASP A 179 -25.44 0.70 -10.26
N GLN A 180 -24.67 -0.25 -10.78
CA GLN A 180 -24.61 -1.63 -10.30
C GLN A 180 -23.17 -2.12 -10.44
N LYS A 181 -22.33 -1.79 -9.46
CA LYS A 181 -20.87 -1.99 -9.57
C LYS A 181 -20.35 -3.17 -8.74
N GLY A 182 -21.13 -3.73 -7.82
CA GLY A 182 -20.72 -4.90 -7.05
C GLY A 182 -21.86 -5.58 -6.30
N ALA A 183 -21.56 -6.72 -5.66
CA ALA A 183 -22.58 -7.52 -4.98
C ALA A 183 -23.27 -6.79 -3.82
N PHE A 184 -22.52 -5.94 -3.12
CA PHE A 184 -23.07 -4.89 -2.28
C PHE A 184 -22.55 -3.55 -2.80
N PHE A 185 -23.44 -2.81 -3.46
CA PHE A 185 -23.15 -1.50 -4.02
C PHE A 185 -23.90 -0.37 -3.30
N SER A 186 -23.27 0.81 -3.22
CA SER A 186 -23.89 2.05 -2.76
C SER A 186 -23.38 3.28 -3.54
N GLU A 187 -24.27 4.16 -3.97
CA GLU A 187 -23.86 5.47 -4.50
C GLU A 187 -23.36 6.45 -3.42
N GLY A 188 -23.66 6.17 -2.15
CA GLY A 188 -23.19 6.95 -1.00
C GLY A 188 -22.27 6.14 -0.09
N GLN A 189 -21.85 6.76 1.02
CA GLN A 189 -20.87 6.19 1.94
C GLN A 189 -21.37 4.90 2.62
N LEU A 190 -20.51 3.89 2.77
CA LEU A 190 -20.80 2.69 3.55
C LEU A 190 -19.92 2.63 4.79
N ILE A 191 -20.53 2.59 5.97
CA ILE A 191 -19.82 2.60 7.25
C ILE A 191 -20.17 1.36 8.06
N PHE A 192 -19.22 0.42 8.14
CA PHE A 192 -19.41 -0.87 8.78
C PHE A 192 -19.04 -0.85 10.26
N SER A 193 -19.89 -1.46 11.08
CA SER A 193 -19.67 -1.67 12.52
C SER A 193 -20.42 -2.92 13.02
N GLY A 194 -20.22 -3.27 14.30
CA GLY A 194 -20.80 -4.44 14.94
C GLY A 194 -19.83 -5.62 15.00
N ASN A 195 -20.27 -6.74 15.58
CA ASN A 195 -19.44 -7.95 15.78
C ASN A 195 -19.87 -9.14 14.90
N GLY A 196 -20.90 -8.97 14.06
CA GLY A 196 -21.32 -9.98 13.11
C GLY A 196 -20.34 -10.19 11.96
N THR A 197 -20.64 -11.19 11.13
CA THR A 197 -19.89 -11.51 9.92
C THR A 197 -20.70 -11.11 8.67
N LEU A 198 -20.02 -10.53 7.69
CA LEU A 198 -20.49 -10.32 6.33
C LEU A 198 -19.64 -11.17 5.39
N THR A 199 -20.27 -12.06 4.64
CA THR A 199 -19.65 -12.90 3.61
C THR A 199 -20.19 -12.48 2.24
N VAL A 200 -19.32 -12.09 1.32
CA VAL A 200 -19.72 -11.52 0.01
C VAL A 200 -19.00 -12.23 -1.13
N ALA A 201 -19.77 -12.57 -2.18
CA ALA A 201 -19.24 -13.05 -3.45
C ALA A 201 -19.68 -12.11 -4.57
N GLY A 202 -18.73 -11.38 -5.16
CA GLY A 202 -18.88 -10.59 -6.38
C GLY A 202 -18.53 -11.42 -7.62
N LYS A 203 -19.55 -11.92 -8.31
CA LYS A 203 -19.46 -12.78 -9.49
C LYS A 203 -19.54 -12.01 -10.80
N TYR A 204 -19.99 -10.76 -10.79
CA TYR A 204 -19.99 -9.91 -11.98
C TYR A 204 -18.78 -8.99 -12.05
N LYS A 205 -18.52 -8.24 -10.97
CA LYS A 205 -17.46 -7.22 -10.88
C LYS A 205 -16.85 -7.22 -9.46
N HIS A 206 -17.04 -6.13 -8.70
CA HIS A 206 -16.52 -6.01 -7.33
C HIS A 206 -17.38 -6.77 -6.33
N ALA A 207 -16.83 -7.13 -5.17
CA ALA A 207 -17.64 -7.68 -4.08
C ALA A 207 -18.32 -6.57 -3.27
N LEU A 208 -17.55 -5.64 -2.71
CA LEU A 208 -18.03 -4.45 -2.02
C LEU A 208 -17.62 -3.21 -2.83
N SER A 209 -18.57 -2.32 -3.14
CA SER A 209 -18.25 -1.11 -3.88
C SER A 209 -19.11 0.07 -3.46
N CYS A 210 -18.53 1.27 -3.45
CA CYS A 210 -19.30 2.50 -3.39
C CYS A 210 -18.68 3.61 -4.24
N ASP A 211 -19.48 4.60 -4.60
CA ASP A 211 -19.01 5.75 -5.38
C ASP A 211 -18.35 6.86 -4.54
N ASP A 212 -18.43 6.75 -3.22
CA ASP A 212 -17.82 7.68 -2.27
C ASP A 212 -16.77 6.90 -1.45
N TYR A 213 -16.86 6.85 -0.11
CA TYR A 213 -15.96 6.06 0.73
C TYR A 213 -16.58 4.88 1.48
N ILE A 214 -15.72 3.89 1.77
CA ILE A 214 -16.00 2.80 2.70
C ILE A 214 -15.19 3.02 3.98
N ARG A 215 -15.85 2.95 5.12
CA ARG A 215 -15.19 2.92 6.44
C ARG A 215 -15.54 1.65 7.20
N ILE A 216 -14.53 0.90 7.62
CA ILE A 216 -14.68 -0.33 8.40
C ILE A 216 -14.21 -0.06 9.82
N ARG A 217 -15.16 0.12 10.75
CA ARG A 217 -14.85 0.35 12.16
C ARG A 217 -14.61 -0.95 12.91
N SER A 218 -15.42 -1.97 12.64
CA SER A 218 -15.36 -3.28 13.28
C SER A 218 -16.14 -4.33 12.47
N GLY A 219 -16.09 -5.58 12.94
CA GLY A 219 -16.80 -6.72 12.36
C GLY A 219 -15.89 -7.65 11.57
N VAL A 220 -16.48 -8.69 11.01
CA VAL A 220 -15.76 -9.63 10.13
C VAL A 220 -16.31 -9.48 8.70
N ILE A 221 -15.43 -9.16 7.75
CA ILE A 221 -15.77 -9.05 6.32
C ILE A 221 -14.98 -10.10 5.56
N ASN A 222 -15.69 -11.04 4.94
CA ASN A 222 -15.13 -12.12 4.14
C ASN A 222 -15.57 -11.97 2.68
N VAL A 223 -14.70 -11.43 1.84
CA VAL A 223 -14.87 -11.50 0.38
C VAL A 223 -14.36 -12.87 -0.08
N THR A 224 -15.30 -13.77 -0.40
CA THR A 224 -14.96 -15.14 -0.84
C THR A 224 -14.50 -15.18 -2.29
N SER A 225 -14.95 -14.23 -3.10
CA SER A 225 -14.54 -14.06 -4.49
C SER A 225 -14.96 -12.67 -4.98
N ALA A 226 -14.12 -12.03 -5.79
CA ALA A 226 -14.46 -10.93 -6.67
C ALA A 226 -13.90 -11.21 -8.08
N VAL A 227 -14.66 -10.90 -9.13
CA VAL A 227 -14.17 -11.02 -10.52
C VAL A 227 -13.22 -9.88 -10.85
N THR A 228 -13.48 -8.70 -10.31
CA THR A 228 -12.49 -7.62 -10.22
C THR A 228 -12.09 -7.53 -8.75
N ASP A 229 -12.53 -6.49 -8.05
CA ASP A 229 -11.87 -6.08 -6.80
C ASP A 229 -12.68 -6.46 -5.56
N GLY A 230 -11.97 -6.75 -4.48
CA GLY A 230 -12.62 -7.11 -3.22
C GLY A 230 -13.42 -5.95 -2.64
N ILE A 231 -12.75 -4.82 -2.45
CA ILE A 231 -13.32 -3.56 -1.98
C ILE A 231 -12.89 -2.45 -2.93
N HIS A 232 -13.85 -1.72 -3.50
CA HIS A 232 -13.58 -0.67 -4.48
C HIS A 232 -14.34 0.62 -4.16
N THR A 233 -13.64 1.74 -4.12
CA THR A 233 -14.22 3.07 -3.87
C THR A 233 -13.62 4.13 -4.78
N ASN A 234 -14.29 5.29 -4.91
CA ASN A 234 -13.67 6.43 -5.57
C ASN A 234 -12.86 7.27 -4.57
N ASP A 235 -13.46 7.63 -3.42
CA ASP A 235 -12.94 8.74 -2.62
C ASP A 235 -12.04 8.28 -1.46
N ALA A 236 -12.43 7.23 -0.72
CA ALA A 236 -11.57 6.70 0.33
C ALA A 236 -11.91 5.28 0.80
N ILE A 237 -10.90 4.60 1.34
CA ILE A 237 -11.08 3.40 2.18
C ILE A 237 -10.40 3.63 3.53
N ILE A 238 -11.18 3.55 4.60
CA ILE A 238 -10.70 3.76 5.98
C ILE A 238 -10.96 2.50 6.79
N ILE A 239 -9.91 1.86 7.29
CA ILE A 239 -10.02 0.64 8.11
C ILE A 239 -9.56 0.98 9.53
N ASP A 240 -10.50 1.19 10.44
CA ASP A 240 -10.19 1.45 11.84
C ASP A 240 -9.95 0.17 12.66
N GLY A 241 -10.40 -0.98 12.14
CA GLY A 241 -10.26 -2.27 12.78
C GLY A 241 -11.06 -3.38 12.09
N GLY A 242 -11.35 -4.44 12.84
CA GLY A 242 -12.08 -5.62 12.34
C GLY A 242 -11.17 -6.69 11.73
N THR A 243 -11.79 -7.75 11.22
CA THR A 243 -11.12 -8.84 10.50
C THR A 243 -11.60 -8.86 9.06
N ILE A 244 -10.70 -8.67 8.11
CA ILE A 244 -11.01 -8.55 6.69
C ILE A 244 -10.24 -9.63 5.93
N ASN A 245 -10.96 -10.51 5.24
CA ASN A 245 -10.39 -11.57 4.40
C ASN A 245 -10.88 -11.39 2.97
N ILE A 246 -9.97 -11.26 2.01
CA ILE A 246 -10.30 -10.96 0.62
C ILE A 246 -9.66 -11.98 -0.32
N ASN A 247 -10.48 -12.56 -1.20
CA ASN A 247 -10.03 -13.26 -2.39
C ASN A 247 -10.61 -12.55 -3.62
N ALA A 248 -9.74 -12.04 -4.50
CA ALA A 248 -10.14 -11.27 -5.68
C ALA A 248 -9.31 -11.67 -6.90
N SER A 249 -9.90 -11.54 -8.10
CA SER A 249 -9.20 -11.79 -9.36
C SER A 249 -8.64 -10.52 -9.99
N GLY A 250 -9.11 -9.34 -9.57
CA GLY A 250 -8.44 -8.06 -9.72
C GLY A 250 -7.74 -7.68 -8.43
N ASP A 251 -7.98 -6.46 -7.97
CA ASP A 251 -7.34 -5.87 -6.81
C ASP A 251 -8.01 -6.28 -5.49
N GLY A 252 -7.26 -6.26 -4.40
CA GLY A 252 -7.84 -6.56 -3.08
C GLY A 252 -8.67 -5.40 -2.57
N ILE A 253 -8.01 -4.27 -2.39
CA ILE A 253 -8.56 -3.02 -1.85
C ILE A 253 -8.10 -1.88 -2.75
N GLN A 254 -9.03 -1.26 -3.49
CA GLN A 254 -8.74 -0.23 -4.47
C GLN A 254 -9.51 1.06 -4.18
N CYS A 255 -8.81 2.19 -4.26
CA CYS A 255 -9.38 3.53 -4.24
C CYS A 255 -8.95 4.32 -5.49
N ASP A 256 -9.91 4.79 -6.29
CA ASP A 256 -9.62 5.38 -7.61
C ASP A 256 -9.11 6.82 -7.58
N GLU A 257 -9.72 7.69 -6.77
CA GLU A 257 -9.51 9.15 -6.82
C GLU A 257 -9.17 9.74 -5.44
N GLY A 258 -8.74 8.91 -4.50
CA GLY A 258 -8.41 9.37 -3.16
C GLY A 258 -7.49 8.44 -2.42
N PHE A 259 -7.81 8.14 -1.17
CA PHE A 259 -6.82 7.60 -0.23
C PHE A 259 -7.25 6.33 0.48
N ILE A 260 -6.24 5.59 0.93
CA ILE A 260 -6.43 4.42 1.79
C ILE A 260 -5.73 4.68 3.13
N ILE A 261 -6.48 4.53 4.23
CA ILE A 261 -5.93 4.62 5.58
C ILE A 261 -6.27 3.36 6.37
N ILE A 262 -5.26 2.71 6.91
CA ILE A 262 -5.40 1.52 7.76
C ILE A 262 -4.91 1.88 9.16
N ASN A 263 -5.83 2.08 10.09
CA ASN A 263 -5.49 2.39 11.48
C ASN A 263 -5.17 1.15 12.30
N ASP A 264 -5.95 0.08 12.12
CA ASP A 264 -5.76 -1.20 12.80
C ASP A 264 -6.53 -2.31 12.06
N GLY A 265 -6.50 -3.54 12.58
CA GLY A 265 -7.28 -4.67 12.10
C GLY A 265 -6.43 -5.89 11.75
N THR A 266 -7.09 -7.00 11.44
CA THR A 266 -6.46 -8.20 10.85
C THR A 266 -6.91 -8.31 9.41
N ILE A 267 -6.01 -8.05 8.46
CA ILE A 267 -6.31 -7.96 7.03
C ILE A 267 -5.53 -9.04 6.30
N THR A 268 -6.24 -9.93 5.60
CA THR A 268 -5.66 -10.96 4.74
C THR A 268 -6.19 -10.80 3.33
N VAL A 269 -5.30 -10.59 2.35
CA VAL A 269 -5.64 -10.36 0.95
C VAL A 269 -4.92 -11.38 0.08
N SER A 270 -5.67 -12.06 -0.78
CA SER A 270 -5.14 -12.94 -1.84
C SER A 270 -5.71 -12.49 -3.18
N THR A 271 -4.85 -11.99 -4.06
CA THR A 271 -5.22 -11.37 -5.34
C THR A 271 -4.46 -11.97 -6.50
N VAL A 272 -4.95 -11.72 -7.72
CA VAL A 272 -4.13 -11.90 -8.93
C VAL A 272 -3.37 -10.61 -9.23
N ASP A 273 -4.03 -9.46 -9.13
CA ASP A 273 -3.43 -8.15 -9.38
C ASP A 273 -2.92 -7.52 -8.07
N ASP A 274 -3.14 -6.23 -7.83
CA ASP A 274 -2.61 -5.52 -6.68
C ASP A 274 -3.34 -5.91 -5.38
N GLY A 275 -2.62 -5.93 -4.26
CA GLY A 275 -3.22 -6.22 -2.96
C GLY A 275 -4.01 -5.02 -2.44
N ILE A 276 -3.33 -3.88 -2.31
CA ILE A 276 -3.87 -2.60 -1.86
C ILE A 276 -3.36 -1.52 -2.81
N ILE A 277 -4.24 -0.73 -3.42
CA ILE A 277 -3.86 0.29 -4.39
C ILE A 277 -4.70 1.58 -4.26
N THR A 278 -4.03 2.73 -4.26
CA THR A 278 -4.64 4.00 -4.70
C THR A 278 -4.23 4.25 -6.16
N SER A 279 -5.18 4.25 -7.09
CA SER A 279 -4.91 4.05 -8.52
C SER A 279 -4.99 5.33 -9.38
N TYR A 280 -5.20 6.51 -8.77
CA TYR A 280 -5.34 7.75 -9.54
C TYR A 280 -4.09 8.08 -10.37
N GLU A 281 -4.23 8.06 -11.69
CA GLU A 281 -3.19 8.51 -12.65
C GLU A 281 -3.68 9.69 -13.50
N GLY A 282 -4.80 10.30 -13.13
CA GLY A 282 -5.42 11.36 -13.91
C GLY A 282 -4.66 12.69 -13.85
N THR A 283 -5.20 13.68 -14.56
CA THR A 283 -4.57 15.01 -14.70
C THR A 283 -5.15 16.06 -13.74
N ASP A 284 -6.17 15.71 -12.94
CA ASP A 284 -6.73 16.60 -11.94
C ASP A 284 -5.79 16.66 -10.73
N THR A 285 -5.06 17.77 -10.61
CA THR A 285 -4.10 17.99 -9.53
C THR A 285 -4.74 18.25 -8.17
N SER A 286 -6.07 18.36 -8.08
CA SER A 286 -6.77 18.42 -6.79
C SER A 286 -6.90 17.05 -6.13
N ILE A 287 -6.73 15.97 -6.90
CA ILE A 287 -6.69 14.61 -6.41
C ILE A 287 -5.24 14.25 -6.09
N THR A 288 -4.99 13.91 -4.83
CA THR A 288 -3.69 13.40 -4.37
C THR A 288 -3.90 12.03 -3.77
N PRO A 289 -3.61 10.94 -4.50
CA PRO A 289 -3.70 9.60 -3.94
C PRO A 289 -2.64 9.41 -2.86
N TYR A 290 -2.99 8.73 -1.78
CA TYR A 290 -2.00 8.32 -0.78
C TYR A 290 -2.47 7.12 0.03
N THR A 291 -1.51 6.34 0.51
CA THR A 291 -1.75 5.21 1.40
C THR A 291 -1.04 5.42 2.72
N ILE A 292 -1.77 5.32 3.84
CA ILE A 292 -1.21 5.40 5.20
C ILE A 292 -1.57 4.15 5.98
N ILE A 293 -0.56 3.49 6.53
CA ILE A 293 -0.71 2.34 7.42
C ILE A 293 -0.27 2.75 8.82
N ASN A 294 -1.23 3.06 9.68
CA ASN A 294 -1.00 3.37 11.09
C ASN A 294 -0.93 2.13 11.98
N GLY A 295 -1.23 0.93 11.50
CA GLY A 295 -1.19 -0.27 12.33
C GLY A 295 -1.82 -1.51 11.70
N GLY A 296 -2.20 -2.46 12.55
CA GLY A 296 -2.81 -3.73 12.14
C GLY A 296 -1.83 -4.87 11.86
N THR A 297 -2.40 -6.04 11.62
CA THR A 297 -1.72 -7.24 11.08
C THR A 297 -2.21 -7.44 9.65
N ILE A 298 -1.32 -7.26 8.68
CA ILE A 298 -1.63 -7.27 7.25
C ILE A 298 -0.84 -8.41 6.60
N THR A 299 -1.54 -9.30 5.90
CA THR A 299 -0.94 -10.38 5.12
C THR A 299 -1.45 -10.31 3.69
N ILE A 300 -0.56 -10.18 2.72
CA ILE A 300 -0.92 -10.03 1.31
C ILE A 300 -0.17 -11.05 0.47
N THR A 301 -0.90 -11.72 -0.42
CA THR A 301 -0.33 -12.58 -1.45
C THR A 301 -0.86 -12.16 -2.82
N THR A 302 0.04 -11.81 -3.73
CA THR A 302 -0.28 -11.58 -5.14
C THR A 302 0.23 -12.76 -6.00
N SER A 303 -0.56 -13.13 -7.00
CA SER A 303 -0.32 -14.35 -7.79
C SER A 303 -0.25 -14.14 -9.31
N GLY A 304 -0.53 -12.93 -9.79
CA GLY A 304 -0.38 -12.50 -11.17
C GLY A 304 0.93 -11.74 -11.42
N ALA A 305 1.28 -11.61 -12.70
CA ALA A 305 2.43 -10.81 -13.12
C ALA A 305 2.16 -9.33 -12.87
N SER A 306 3.22 -8.57 -12.60
CA SER A 306 3.22 -7.13 -12.34
C SER A 306 2.43 -6.66 -11.11
N GLY A 307 1.73 -7.57 -10.41
CA GLY A 307 0.94 -7.29 -9.22
C GLY A 307 1.79 -6.88 -8.02
N LYS A 308 1.46 -5.75 -7.42
CA LYS A 308 2.09 -5.12 -6.26
C LYS A 308 1.28 -5.42 -5.02
N ALA A 309 1.93 -5.86 -3.95
CA ALA A 309 1.16 -6.18 -2.73
C ALA A 309 0.56 -4.91 -2.10
N ILE A 310 1.33 -3.82 -2.03
CA ILE A 310 0.84 -2.50 -1.62
C ILE A 310 1.41 -1.48 -2.59
N LYS A 311 0.53 -0.73 -3.27
CA LYS A 311 0.91 0.30 -4.23
C LYS A 311 0.23 1.62 -3.89
N SER A 312 0.95 2.71 -4.06
CA SER A 312 0.32 4.03 -4.16
C SER A 312 0.84 4.77 -5.38
N MET A 313 -0.08 5.30 -6.19
CA MET A 313 0.27 6.26 -7.23
C MET A 313 0.79 7.58 -6.65
N GLY A 314 0.53 7.87 -5.37
CA GLY A 314 1.10 9.00 -4.64
C GLY A 314 1.91 8.54 -3.45
N ASP A 315 1.82 9.25 -2.32
CA ASP A 315 2.70 9.01 -1.18
C ASP A 315 2.26 7.75 -0.41
N LEU A 316 3.23 6.95 0.03
CA LEU A 316 2.99 5.77 0.88
C LEU A 316 3.72 5.93 2.21
N THR A 317 2.98 5.90 3.32
CA THR A 317 3.54 5.98 4.67
C THR A 317 3.14 4.79 5.52
N ILE A 318 4.12 4.11 6.13
CA ILE A 318 3.93 3.04 7.11
C ILE A 318 4.41 3.55 8.46
N ASN A 319 3.49 3.82 9.36
CA ASN A 319 3.80 4.31 10.70
C ASN A 319 4.16 3.17 11.68
N LYS A 320 3.46 2.03 11.58
CA LYS A 320 3.69 0.80 12.34
C LYS A 320 2.82 -0.33 11.76
N GLY A 321 2.89 -1.51 12.38
CA GLY A 321 2.06 -2.68 12.04
C GLY A 321 2.90 -3.93 11.88
N LYS A 322 2.24 -5.07 11.69
CA LYS A 322 2.88 -6.31 11.26
C LYS A 322 2.45 -6.59 9.82
N ILE A 323 3.36 -6.45 8.87
CA ILE A 323 3.09 -6.59 7.43
C ILE A 323 3.88 -7.80 6.92
N THR A 324 3.18 -8.74 6.29
CA THR A 324 3.79 -9.93 5.67
C THR A 324 3.32 -10.04 4.23
N ILE A 325 4.26 -10.01 3.29
CA ILE A 325 3.98 -9.98 1.86
C ILE A 325 4.63 -11.16 1.15
N THR A 326 3.91 -11.73 0.19
CA THR A 326 4.45 -12.66 -0.78
C THR A 326 3.97 -12.31 -2.19
N THR A 327 4.90 -12.00 -3.08
CA THR A 327 4.62 -11.89 -4.52
C THR A 327 5.49 -12.91 -5.25
N SER A 328 4.96 -13.49 -6.35
CA SER A 328 5.52 -14.74 -6.88
C SER A 328 5.69 -14.80 -8.40
N LYS A 329 5.33 -13.75 -9.14
CA LYS A 329 5.37 -13.71 -10.61
C LYS A 329 6.23 -12.56 -11.12
N SER A 330 6.60 -12.64 -12.40
CA SER A 330 7.36 -11.60 -13.11
C SER A 330 6.82 -10.21 -12.80
N GLU A 331 7.73 -9.27 -12.52
CA GLU A 331 7.44 -7.85 -12.26
C GLU A 331 6.61 -7.57 -10.99
N ALA A 332 6.33 -8.60 -10.18
CA ALA A 332 5.53 -8.46 -8.98
C ALA A 332 6.40 -8.02 -7.79
N GLU A 333 6.19 -6.78 -7.33
CA GLU A 333 6.94 -6.19 -6.20
C GLU A 333 6.14 -6.25 -4.91
N GLY A 334 6.80 -6.03 -3.77
CA GLY A 334 6.14 -5.96 -2.47
C GLY A 334 5.41 -4.64 -2.26
N ILE A 335 6.14 -3.59 -1.88
CA ILE A 335 5.60 -2.29 -1.48
C ILE A 335 6.14 -1.22 -2.44
N GLU A 336 5.25 -0.56 -3.19
CA GLU A 336 5.62 0.43 -4.20
C GLU A 336 4.95 1.79 -3.93
N SER A 337 5.75 2.85 -4.02
CA SER A 337 5.24 4.22 -4.17
C SER A 337 5.73 4.82 -5.47
N LYS A 338 4.82 5.36 -6.28
CA LYS A 338 5.18 6.16 -7.46
C LYS A 338 5.65 7.58 -7.09
N THR A 339 5.73 7.91 -5.80
CA THR A 339 6.33 9.16 -5.30
C THR A 339 7.26 8.88 -4.11
N ASN A 340 6.90 9.32 -2.89
CA ASN A 340 7.69 9.10 -1.68
C ASN A 340 7.18 7.88 -0.91
N LEU A 341 8.11 7.13 -0.33
CA LEU A 341 7.82 6.02 0.57
C LEU A 341 8.49 6.29 1.92
N ILE A 342 7.71 6.30 2.99
CA ILE A 342 8.19 6.55 4.36
C ILE A 342 7.83 5.37 5.25
N ILE A 343 8.81 4.79 5.95
CA ILE A 343 8.62 3.75 6.95
C ILE A 343 9.12 4.29 8.29
N ASN A 344 8.20 4.56 9.22
CA ASN A 344 8.55 5.07 10.55
C ASN A 344 8.83 3.95 11.56
N ASP A 345 8.07 2.86 11.52
CA ASP A 345 8.25 1.69 12.39
C ASP A 345 7.46 0.48 11.85
N GLY A 346 7.50 -0.65 12.56
CA GLY A 346 6.72 -1.85 12.27
C GLY A 346 7.58 -3.11 12.15
N THR A 347 6.92 -4.26 11.98
CA THR A 347 7.57 -5.51 11.55
C THR A 347 7.12 -5.80 10.13
N ILE A 348 8.04 -5.68 9.17
CA ILE A 348 7.75 -5.79 7.74
C ILE A 348 8.58 -6.95 7.18
N GLU A 349 7.91 -7.95 6.64
CA GLU A 349 8.54 -9.13 6.04
C GLU A 349 8.02 -9.30 4.61
N VAL A 350 8.90 -9.16 3.63
CA VAL A 350 8.54 -9.19 2.21
C VAL A 350 9.39 -10.23 1.49
N ASN A 351 8.71 -11.20 0.88
CA ASN A 351 9.30 -12.07 -0.13
C ASN A 351 8.69 -11.66 -1.47
N ALA A 352 9.49 -11.03 -2.33
CA ALA A 352 9.01 -10.58 -3.63
C ALA A 352 9.65 -11.36 -4.77
N TYR A 353 8.94 -11.45 -5.89
CA TYR A 353 9.57 -11.88 -7.12
C TYR A 353 10.57 -10.82 -7.57
N ASP A 354 10.08 -9.60 -7.72
CA ASP A 354 10.81 -8.40 -8.10
C ASP A 354 11.27 -7.64 -6.84
N ASP A 355 11.30 -6.32 -6.82
CA ASP A 355 11.70 -5.53 -5.66
C ASP A 355 10.81 -5.77 -4.44
N CYS A 356 11.39 -5.83 -3.24
CA CYS A 356 10.54 -5.92 -2.04
C CYS A 356 9.94 -4.57 -1.66
N ILE A 357 10.72 -3.50 -1.77
CA ILE A 357 10.30 -2.13 -1.49
C ILE A 357 10.86 -1.26 -2.61
N ASN A 358 10.00 -0.51 -3.29
CA ASN A 358 10.36 0.40 -4.39
C ASN A 358 9.75 1.79 -4.15
N ALA A 359 10.56 2.84 -4.29
CA ALA A 359 10.10 4.22 -4.25
C ALA A 359 10.62 5.03 -5.43
N LYS A 360 9.71 5.66 -6.18
CA LYS A 360 10.08 6.38 -7.39
C LYS A 360 10.90 7.66 -7.15
N LYS A 361 10.62 8.40 -6.08
CA LYS A 361 11.27 9.70 -5.79
C LYS A 361 12.17 9.67 -4.58
N THR A 362 11.69 9.15 -3.46
CA THR A 362 12.47 9.12 -2.22
C THR A 362 11.97 8.00 -1.32
N LEU A 363 12.91 7.26 -0.75
CA LEU A 363 12.69 6.29 0.30
C LEU A 363 13.27 6.79 1.63
N VAL A 364 12.46 6.84 2.68
CA VAL A 364 12.89 7.14 4.05
C VAL A 364 12.53 5.99 4.97
N ILE A 365 13.52 5.46 5.69
CA ILE A 365 13.31 4.44 6.74
C ILE A 365 13.81 5.00 8.06
N ASN A 366 12.89 5.39 8.94
CA ASN A 366 13.20 5.94 10.25
C ASN A 366 13.35 4.85 11.33
N GLY A 367 12.74 3.68 11.13
CA GLY A 367 12.67 2.62 12.13
C GLY A 367 12.09 1.30 11.61
N GLY A 368 11.73 0.41 12.53
CA GLY A 368 11.14 -0.90 12.22
C GLY A 368 12.13 -2.06 12.17
N THR A 369 11.56 -3.27 12.10
CA THR A 369 12.26 -4.53 11.84
C THR A 369 11.83 -4.99 10.44
N ILE A 370 12.74 -4.90 9.47
CA ILE A 370 12.44 -5.10 8.04
C ILE A 370 13.27 -6.28 7.52
N TYR A 371 12.59 -7.23 6.89
CA TYR A 371 13.18 -8.31 6.12
C TYR A 371 12.68 -8.26 4.68
N CYS A 372 13.62 -8.15 3.73
CA CYS A 372 13.36 -8.15 2.31
C CYS A 372 14.17 -9.26 1.64
N TYR A 373 13.48 -10.13 0.93
CA TYR A 373 14.08 -11.16 0.07
C TYR A 373 13.49 -11.06 -1.33
N SER A 374 14.25 -10.50 -2.27
CA SER A 374 13.87 -10.47 -3.68
C SER A 374 14.39 -11.70 -4.40
N THR A 375 13.56 -12.27 -5.27
CA THR A 375 13.93 -13.45 -6.05
C THR A 375 14.84 -13.05 -7.22
N THR A 376 14.48 -11.99 -7.95
CA THR A 376 15.11 -11.62 -9.22
C THR A 376 15.66 -10.21 -9.29
N ASN A 377 15.30 -9.32 -8.37
CA ASN A 377 15.68 -7.90 -8.42
C ASN A 377 16.26 -7.41 -7.08
N ASP A 378 16.15 -6.13 -6.77
CA ASP A 378 16.71 -5.51 -5.58
C ASP A 378 15.95 -5.90 -4.32
N GLY A 379 16.67 -5.93 -3.21
CA GLY A 379 16.00 -6.06 -1.92
C GLY A 379 15.15 -4.83 -1.64
N ILE A 380 15.77 -3.64 -1.67
CA ILE A 380 15.13 -2.35 -1.44
C ILE A 380 15.64 -1.40 -2.51
N ASP A 381 14.76 -0.85 -3.34
CA ASP A 381 15.08 0.11 -4.39
C ASP A 381 14.52 1.50 -4.07
N SER A 382 15.30 2.51 -4.43
CA SER A 382 14.76 3.82 -4.74
C SER A 382 15.37 4.37 -6.02
N ASN A 383 14.49 4.70 -6.96
CA ASN A 383 14.86 5.46 -8.17
C ASN A 383 15.32 6.91 -7.89
N GLY A 384 15.25 7.34 -6.63
CA GLY A 384 15.69 8.66 -6.17
C GLY A 384 16.50 8.55 -4.88
N THR A 385 16.30 9.46 -3.92
CA THR A 385 17.15 9.45 -2.71
C THR A 385 16.72 8.38 -1.71
N MET A 386 17.68 7.83 -0.98
CA MET A 386 17.43 6.89 0.12
C MET A 386 18.01 7.42 1.43
N THR A 387 17.18 7.51 2.47
CA THR A 387 17.62 7.91 3.82
C THR A 387 17.22 6.87 4.85
N ILE A 388 18.18 6.38 5.61
CA ILE A 388 17.95 5.45 6.73
C ILE A 388 18.44 6.09 8.03
N THR A 389 17.52 6.32 8.97
CA THR A 389 17.83 6.92 10.29
C THR A 389 17.71 5.93 11.44
N GLY A 390 17.22 4.71 11.19
CA GLY A 390 17.01 3.72 12.23
C GLY A 390 16.52 2.37 11.69
N GLY A 391 16.14 1.49 12.62
CA GLY A 391 15.60 0.17 12.33
C GLY A 391 16.63 -0.97 12.32
N THR A 392 16.13 -2.19 12.18
CA THR A 392 16.90 -3.41 11.90
C THR A 392 16.47 -3.92 10.53
N ILE A 393 17.35 -3.79 9.53
CA ILE A 393 17.02 -4.03 8.13
C ILE A 393 17.92 -5.16 7.61
N ILE A 394 17.29 -6.22 7.11
CA ILE A 394 17.95 -7.28 6.36
C ILE A 394 17.37 -7.24 4.96
N SER A 395 18.20 -6.94 3.97
CA SER A 395 17.77 -6.80 2.59
C SER A 395 18.62 -7.64 1.66
N ALA A 396 18.00 -8.56 0.94
CA ALA A 396 18.65 -9.51 0.07
C ALA A 396 18.11 -9.41 -1.36
N GLY A 397 18.81 -8.65 -2.20
CA GLY A 397 18.58 -8.63 -3.64
C GLY A 397 19.19 -9.83 -4.34
N ALA A 398 18.95 -9.95 -5.65
CA ALA A 398 19.43 -11.06 -6.45
C ALA A 398 20.96 -11.11 -6.59
N ALA A 399 21.47 -12.24 -7.08
CA ALA A 399 22.90 -12.53 -7.06
C ALA A 399 23.71 -11.81 -8.16
N ALA A 400 23.04 -11.27 -9.18
CA ALA A 400 23.59 -10.38 -10.20
C ALA A 400 22.47 -9.90 -11.13
N PRO A 401 22.48 -8.63 -11.60
CA PRO A 401 23.34 -7.54 -11.15
C PRO A 401 22.95 -6.92 -9.80
N GLU A 402 21.83 -7.32 -9.20
CA GLU A 402 21.08 -6.55 -8.18
C GLU A 402 21.75 -6.34 -6.82
N GLU A 403 21.26 -5.37 -6.06
CA GLU A 403 21.75 -4.89 -4.78
C GLU A 403 20.84 -5.30 -3.59
N GLY A 404 21.42 -5.29 -2.39
CA GLY A 404 20.60 -5.33 -1.18
C GLY A 404 19.79 -4.05 -1.00
N LEU A 405 20.43 -2.91 -1.23
CA LEU A 405 19.81 -1.59 -1.29
C LEU A 405 20.34 -0.86 -2.53
N ASP A 406 19.47 -0.58 -3.51
CA ASP A 406 19.79 0.26 -4.67
C ASP A 406 19.16 1.65 -4.51
N CYS A 407 19.89 2.67 -4.95
CA CYS A 407 19.47 4.07 -4.95
C CYS A 407 19.72 4.76 -6.29
N ASP A 408 19.92 4.01 -7.38
CA ASP A 408 20.07 4.53 -8.74
C ASP A 408 21.19 5.59 -8.91
N ASN A 409 22.24 5.50 -8.08
CA ASN A 409 23.33 6.48 -7.96
C ASN A 409 22.93 7.87 -7.43
N ASN A 410 21.80 7.97 -6.73
CA ASN A 410 21.42 9.17 -5.99
C ASN A 410 22.09 9.22 -4.60
N THR A 411 21.66 10.17 -3.77
CA THR A 411 22.12 10.27 -2.38
C THR A 411 21.56 9.12 -1.55
N PHE A 412 22.46 8.29 -1.02
CA PHE A 412 22.15 7.25 -0.04
C PHE A 412 22.75 7.60 1.32
N LYS A 413 21.90 8.07 2.22
CA LYS A 413 22.25 8.59 3.54
C LYS A 413 21.93 7.59 4.65
N ILE A 414 22.92 7.27 5.48
CA ILE A 414 22.77 6.44 6.67
C ILE A 414 23.18 7.22 7.92
N THR A 415 22.23 7.41 8.82
CA THR A 415 22.44 8.11 10.11
C THR A 415 22.10 7.27 11.33
N GLY A 416 21.50 6.09 11.14
CA GLY A 416 21.16 5.16 12.21
C GLY A 416 20.77 3.77 11.71
N GLY A 417 20.58 2.84 12.65
CA GLY A 417 20.03 1.50 12.39
C GLY A 417 21.07 0.37 12.29
N THR A 418 20.62 -0.88 12.32
CA THR A 418 21.45 -2.05 11.96
C THR A 418 21.00 -2.53 10.59
N ILE A 419 21.89 -2.44 9.60
CA ILE A 419 21.58 -2.69 8.19
C ILE A 419 22.48 -3.83 7.70
N ILE A 420 21.89 -4.83 7.08
CA ILE A 420 22.55 -5.92 6.36
C ILE A 420 21.95 -5.96 4.96
N GLY A 421 22.61 -5.32 4.00
CA GLY A 421 22.25 -5.38 2.58
C GLY A 421 23.16 -6.36 1.84
N MET A 422 22.62 -7.29 1.09
CA MET A 422 23.40 -8.24 0.29
C MET A 422 22.86 -8.36 -1.14
N GLY A 423 23.76 -8.47 -2.10
CA GLY A 423 23.41 -8.58 -3.51
C GLY A 423 24.59 -8.98 -4.41
N GLY A 424 24.33 -9.04 -5.71
CA GLY A 424 25.30 -9.18 -6.78
C GLY A 424 26.13 -7.94 -7.09
N ALA A 425 25.58 -6.75 -6.88
CA ALA A 425 26.30 -5.49 -6.91
C ALA A 425 26.36 -4.84 -5.53
N THR A 426 26.86 -3.59 -5.49
CA THR A 426 27.34 -2.94 -4.27
C THR A 426 26.44 -1.78 -3.88
N SER A 427 25.67 -1.97 -2.80
CA SER A 427 25.03 -0.86 -2.10
C SER A 427 26.08 0.11 -1.55
N THR A 428 26.13 1.33 -2.10
CA THR A 428 27.20 2.30 -1.84
C THR A 428 26.67 3.56 -1.17
N PRO A 429 26.77 3.69 0.17
CA PRO A 429 26.35 4.91 0.86
C PRO A 429 27.16 6.14 0.46
N THR A 430 26.49 7.29 0.33
CA THR A 430 27.12 8.58 0.03
C THR A 430 27.86 9.09 1.28
N SER A 431 29.17 8.79 1.35
CA SER A 431 29.97 8.99 2.57
C SER A 431 29.95 10.42 3.15
N SER A 432 29.81 11.46 2.32
CA SER A 432 29.81 12.87 2.75
C SER A 432 28.58 13.28 3.56
N VAL A 433 27.47 12.55 3.44
CA VAL A 433 26.20 12.85 4.15
C VAL A 433 25.86 11.84 5.25
N CYS A 434 26.61 10.74 5.32
CA CYS A 434 26.43 9.70 6.33
C CYS A 434 27.09 10.08 7.66
N THR A 435 26.46 9.73 8.77
CA THR A 435 27.01 9.93 10.12
C THR A 435 27.23 8.64 10.90
N GLN A 436 26.63 7.53 10.45
CA GLN A 436 26.87 6.20 11.01
C GLN A 436 27.89 5.43 10.18
N TYR A 437 28.81 4.73 10.86
CA TYR A 437 29.83 3.92 10.20
C TYR A 437 29.22 2.71 9.49
N SER A 438 29.78 2.39 8.33
CA SER A 438 29.44 1.21 7.53
C SER A 438 30.68 0.52 6.96
N ALA A 439 30.51 -0.76 6.65
CA ALA A 439 31.48 -1.63 6.05
C ALA A 439 30.87 -2.28 4.81
N ILE A 440 31.47 -2.06 3.65
CA ILE A 440 31.19 -2.80 2.42
C ILE A 440 32.16 -3.97 2.38
N ILE A 441 31.65 -5.16 2.62
CA ILE A 441 32.42 -6.41 2.67
C ILE A 441 32.27 -7.09 1.30
N GLY A 442 33.34 -7.02 0.52
CA GLY A 442 33.49 -7.77 -0.72
C GLY A 442 33.95 -9.21 -0.49
N ASN A 443 34.01 -9.96 -1.59
CA ASN A 443 34.19 -11.42 -1.68
C ASN A 443 32.89 -12.23 -1.44
N VAL A 444 32.72 -13.29 -2.23
CA VAL A 444 31.50 -14.09 -2.30
C VAL A 444 31.14 -14.71 -0.95
N GLY A 445 29.98 -14.33 -0.40
CA GLY A 445 29.36 -15.03 0.71
C GLY A 445 28.57 -16.23 0.18
N THR A 446 28.60 -17.35 0.90
CA THR A 446 27.82 -18.53 0.52
C THR A 446 26.51 -18.62 1.30
N LEU A 447 25.50 -19.22 0.69
CA LEU A 447 24.22 -19.54 1.34
C LEU A 447 24.47 -20.32 2.65
N ASN A 448 23.74 -19.96 3.70
CA ASN A 448 23.82 -20.51 5.06
C ASN A 448 25.15 -20.32 5.79
N GLN A 449 26.11 -19.58 5.21
CA GLN A 449 27.33 -19.24 5.93
C GLN A 449 27.03 -18.23 7.04
N LEU A 450 27.53 -18.51 8.24
CA LEU A 450 27.55 -17.54 9.32
C LEU A 450 28.64 -16.50 9.05
N VAL A 451 28.30 -15.23 9.24
CA VAL A 451 29.20 -14.08 9.26
C VAL A 451 29.13 -13.49 10.65
N ARG A 452 30.29 -13.32 11.27
CA ARG A 452 30.45 -12.75 12.59
C ARG A 452 31.37 -11.56 12.48
N ILE A 453 30.93 -10.40 12.98
CA ILE A 453 31.80 -9.24 13.19
C ILE A 453 31.89 -9.00 14.69
N GLN A 454 33.13 -8.86 15.18
CA GLN A 454 33.40 -8.54 16.57
C GLN A 454 34.56 -7.56 16.68
N SER A 455 34.63 -6.83 17.79
CA SER A 455 35.77 -5.97 18.11
C SER A 455 37.04 -6.80 18.30
N SER A 456 38.20 -6.15 18.30
CA SER A 456 39.48 -6.79 18.65
C SER A 456 39.52 -7.34 20.09
N THR A 457 38.63 -6.87 20.97
CA THR A 457 38.44 -7.38 22.34
C THR A 457 37.45 -8.53 22.44
N GLY A 458 36.79 -8.90 21.33
CA GLY A 458 35.86 -10.03 21.26
C GLY A 458 34.38 -9.66 21.43
N ASP A 459 34.05 -8.37 21.55
CA ASP A 459 32.68 -7.91 21.74
C ASP A 459 31.86 -8.07 20.46
N GLU A 460 30.64 -8.58 20.59
CA GLU A 460 29.69 -8.76 19.48
C GLU A 460 29.31 -7.45 18.81
N VAL A 461 29.46 -7.41 17.48
CA VAL A 461 28.85 -6.37 16.64
C VAL A 461 27.66 -6.94 15.88
N VAL A 462 27.85 -8.07 15.19
CA VAL A 462 26.76 -8.81 14.52
C VAL A 462 27.13 -10.28 14.38
N THR A 463 26.11 -11.14 14.42
CA THR A 463 26.18 -12.53 13.97
C THR A 463 25.01 -12.79 13.03
N PHE A 464 25.30 -13.13 11.78
CA PHE A 464 24.31 -13.23 10.72
C PHE A 464 24.51 -14.51 9.91
N LYS A 465 23.44 -15.21 9.54
CA LYS A 465 23.48 -16.35 8.61
C LYS A 465 22.86 -15.96 7.29
N ASN A 466 23.65 -16.07 6.24
CA ASN A 466 23.28 -15.62 4.90
C ASN A 466 22.05 -16.39 4.36
N PRO A 467 20.94 -15.70 4.02
CA PRO A 467 19.77 -16.32 3.41
C PRO A 467 20.01 -16.68 1.93
N ARG A 468 21.06 -16.15 1.31
CA ARG A 468 21.50 -16.47 -0.06
C ARG A 468 23.00 -16.30 -0.24
N ALA A 469 23.51 -16.77 -1.37
CA ALA A 469 24.85 -16.37 -1.81
C ALA A 469 24.81 -14.93 -2.36
N TYR A 470 25.88 -14.16 -2.11
CA TYR A 470 26.00 -12.76 -2.54
C TYR A 470 27.43 -12.46 -3.00
N THR A 471 27.61 -11.37 -3.73
CA THR A 471 28.93 -10.86 -4.13
C THR A 471 29.45 -9.79 -3.18
N THR A 472 28.56 -8.90 -2.69
CA THR A 472 28.90 -7.90 -1.68
C THR A 472 27.87 -7.88 -0.55
N LEU A 473 28.31 -7.41 0.61
CA LEU A 473 27.48 -7.15 1.78
C LEU A 473 27.77 -5.77 2.34
N LEU A 474 26.76 -4.90 2.34
CA LEU A 474 26.76 -3.64 3.10
C LEU A 474 26.32 -3.94 4.53
N PHE A 475 27.18 -3.63 5.49
CA PHE A 475 26.86 -3.68 6.91
C PHE A 475 26.97 -2.28 7.52
N SER A 476 25.93 -1.81 8.20
CA SER A 476 26.00 -0.63 9.06
C SER A 476 25.39 -0.94 10.42
N SER A 477 25.94 -0.36 11.47
CA SER A 477 25.42 -0.54 12.83
C SER A 477 25.92 0.58 13.74
N PRO A 478 25.12 1.01 14.74
CA PRO A 478 25.61 1.90 15.79
C PRO A 478 26.76 1.28 16.59
N ASN A 479 26.99 -0.03 16.51
CA ASN A 479 28.09 -0.72 17.19
C ASN A 479 29.42 -0.63 16.42
N LEU A 480 29.43 -0.13 15.18
CA LEU A 480 30.64 0.30 14.48
C LEU A 480 31.03 1.70 14.96
N LYS A 481 32.21 1.82 15.58
CA LYS A 481 32.72 3.04 16.21
C LYS A 481 33.89 3.59 15.40
N ALA A 482 34.09 4.91 15.45
CA ALA A 482 35.22 5.57 14.79
C ALA A 482 36.57 4.97 15.20
N ASN A 483 37.50 4.85 14.24
CA ASN A 483 38.89 4.45 14.48
C ASN A 483 39.04 3.16 15.29
N THR A 484 38.11 2.21 15.12
CA THR A 484 38.09 0.96 15.86
C THR A 484 38.35 -0.21 14.92
N SER A 485 39.18 -1.16 15.35
CA SER A 485 39.50 -2.36 14.58
C SER A 485 38.53 -3.50 14.89
N TYR A 486 38.09 -4.17 13.84
CA TYR A 486 37.15 -5.28 13.87
C TYR A 486 37.70 -6.50 13.14
N VAL A 487 37.22 -7.67 13.53
CA VAL A 487 37.55 -8.96 12.94
C VAL A 487 36.29 -9.57 12.35
N ILE A 488 36.39 -10.05 11.11
CA ILE A 488 35.33 -10.79 10.42
C ILE A 488 35.66 -12.28 10.51
N TYR A 489 34.74 -13.07 11.06
CA TYR A 489 34.78 -14.53 11.00
C TYR A 489 33.67 -15.05 10.08
N THR A 490 33.95 -16.16 9.41
CA THR A 490 32.98 -16.88 8.58
C THR A 490 32.85 -18.33 9.02
N GLY A 491 31.65 -18.90 8.93
CA GLY A 491 31.33 -20.23 9.45
C GLY A 491 31.24 -20.25 10.97
N GLY A 492 31.56 -21.40 11.57
CA GLY A 492 31.35 -21.65 13.00
C GLY A 492 29.94 -22.16 13.27
N SER A 493 29.47 -21.99 14.50
CA SER A 493 28.09 -22.35 14.90
C SER A 493 27.55 -21.39 15.95
N VAL A 494 26.22 -21.25 15.99
CA VAL A 494 25.50 -20.49 17.02
C VAL A 494 24.58 -21.41 17.81
N SER A 495 24.38 -21.11 19.09
CA SER A 495 23.38 -21.75 19.94
C SER A 495 22.74 -20.76 20.91
N GLY A 496 21.50 -21.03 21.31
CA GLY A 496 20.70 -20.11 22.13
C GLY A 496 20.21 -18.87 21.38
N GLY A 497 19.76 -17.86 22.11
CA GLY A 497 19.34 -16.55 21.59
C GLY A 497 18.08 -16.54 20.73
N THR A 498 17.94 -15.50 19.91
CA THR A 498 16.86 -15.34 18.92
C THR A 498 17.41 -15.34 17.49
N ASP A 499 16.57 -15.74 16.54
CA ASP A 499 16.85 -15.76 15.11
C ASP A 499 15.77 -14.91 14.41
N PHE A 500 16.17 -13.79 13.83
CA PHE A 500 15.33 -13.01 12.92
C PHE A 500 15.94 -13.09 11.52
N HIS A 501 15.45 -14.03 10.71
CA HIS A 501 15.90 -14.25 9.32
C HIS A 501 17.43 -14.35 9.16
N GLY A 502 18.07 -15.07 10.07
CA GLY A 502 19.51 -15.25 10.11
C GLY A 502 20.25 -14.23 10.97
N LEU A 503 19.63 -13.13 11.40
CA LEU A 503 20.21 -12.23 12.39
C LEU A 503 20.05 -12.82 13.78
N TYR A 504 21.17 -13.17 14.38
CA TYR A 504 21.24 -13.77 15.70
C TYR A 504 21.53 -12.72 16.76
N THR A 505 20.77 -12.76 17.86
CA THR A 505 21.06 -11.93 19.05
C THR A 505 21.06 -12.79 20.31
N ASN A 506 21.85 -12.40 21.31
CA ASN A 506 21.99 -13.12 22.58
C ASN A 506 22.39 -14.61 22.39
N THR A 507 23.24 -14.88 21.39
CA THR A 507 23.68 -16.24 21.08
C THR A 507 25.07 -16.53 21.63
N THR A 508 25.40 -17.81 21.77
CA THR A 508 26.79 -18.26 21.94
C THR A 508 27.36 -18.61 20.57
N TYR A 509 28.37 -17.87 20.14
CA TYR A 509 29.09 -18.13 18.89
C TYR A 509 30.33 -19.00 19.15
N ASN A 510 30.40 -20.16 18.51
CA ASN A 510 31.63 -20.94 18.41
C ASN A 510 32.37 -20.50 17.16
N ALA A 511 33.58 -19.96 17.36
CA ALA A 511 34.33 -19.27 16.33
C ALA A 511 34.55 -20.13 15.07
N GLY A 512 34.21 -19.55 13.93
CA GLY A 512 34.60 -20.03 12.61
C GLY A 512 36.01 -19.58 12.23
N THR A 513 36.25 -19.47 10.93
CA THR A 513 37.54 -19.05 10.39
C THR A 513 37.59 -17.53 10.30
N GLN A 514 38.66 -16.92 10.81
CA GLN A 514 38.93 -15.50 10.59
C GLN A 514 39.12 -15.25 9.09
N SER A 515 38.25 -14.44 8.50
CA SER A 515 38.23 -14.13 7.07
C SER A 515 39.00 -12.83 6.76
N ALA A 516 38.80 -11.79 7.57
CA ALA A 516 39.43 -10.49 7.38
C ALA A 516 39.49 -9.66 8.66
N THR A 517 40.21 -8.55 8.62
CA THR A 517 40.20 -7.50 9.64
C THR A 517 40.03 -6.14 8.96
N PHE A 518 39.38 -5.19 9.60
CA PHE A 518 39.26 -3.82 9.10
C PHE A 518 39.24 -2.80 10.22
N THR A 519 39.49 -1.53 9.88
CA THR A 519 39.36 -0.40 10.80
C THR A 519 38.49 0.66 10.16
N THR A 520 37.55 1.18 10.92
CA THR A 520 36.60 2.24 10.53
C THR A 520 37.26 3.63 10.55
N SER A 521 38.27 3.84 9.70
CA SER A 521 38.96 5.13 9.57
C SER A 521 38.19 6.15 8.71
N SER A 522 37.21 5.68 7.93
CA SER A 522 36.27 6.48 7.14
C SER A 522 34.84 6.05 7.47
N ILE A 523 33.85 6.93 7.24
CA ILE A 523 32.43 6.64 7.47
C ILE A 523 31.99 5.38 6.71
N VAL A 524 32.42 5.24 5.45
CA VAL A 524 32.25 4.00 4.67
C VAL A 524 33.62 3.34 4.52
N THR A 525 33.75 2.10 4.98
CA THR A 525 34.98 1.30 4.86
C THR A 525 34.77 0.14 3.88
N THR A 526 35.67 -0.05 2.92
CA THR A 526 35.60 -1.19 1.97
C THR A 526 36.60 -2.27 2.34
N ILE A 527 36.17 -3.53 2.35
CA ILE A 527 36.98 -4.71 2.67
C ILE A 527 36.96 -5.66 1.48
N GLY A 528 38.13 -5.96 0.90
CA GLY A 528 38.23 -6.89 -0.23
C GLY A 528 37.79 -6.29 -1.57
N SER A 529 37.55 -7.17 -2.54
CA SER A 529 37.12 -6.76 -3.90
C SER A 529 35.61 -6.62 -3.97
N ILE A 530 35.15 -5.47 -4.44
CA ILE A 530 33.73 -5.18 -4.67
C ILE A 530 33.43 -5.18 -6.17
N SER A 531 32.22 -5.59 -6.56
CA SER A 531 31.73 -5.40 -7.92
C SER A 531 31.30 -3.94 -8.06
N SER A 532 32.04 -3.16 -8.84
CA SER A 532 31.50 -1.91 -9.37
C SER A 532 30.43 -2.31 -10.39
N GLY A 533 29.16 -2.34 -9.97
CA GLY A 533 28.07 -2.40 -10.92
C GLY A 533 28.25 -1.26 -11.91
N THR A 534 28.42 -1.55 -13.20
CA THR A 534 27.98 -0.58 -14.21
C THR A 534 26.48 -0.40 -13.99
N PRO A 535 25.98 0.85 -13.89
CA PRO A 535 24.58 1.11 -13.53
C PRO A 535 23.67 0.20 -14.35
N GLY A 536 22.77 -0.52 -13.67
CA GLY A 536 21.63 -1.12 -14.32
C GLY A 536 20.98 0.00 -15.13
N GLY A 537 21.05 -0.10 -16.46
CA GLY A 537 20.43 0.90 -17.31
C GLY A 537 18.95 0.84 -17.00
N GLY A 538 18.44 1.87 -16.32
CA GLY A 538 17.06 2.00 -15.88
C GLY A 538 16.13 1.31 -16.86
N GLY A 539 15.70 0.12 -16.47
CA GLY A 539 14.75 -0.69 -17.21
C GLY A 539 13.38 -0.10 -17.03
N GLY A 540 13.21 1.16 -17.44
CA GLY A 540 11.91 1.78 -17.57
C GLY A 540 11.14 1.04 -18.64
N TRP A 541 10.38 0.03 -18.24
CA TRP A 541 9.28 -0.53 -19.01
C TRP A 541 8.11 -0.80 -18.08
N HIS A 542 7.23 0.21 -18.06
CA HIS A 542 5.82 0.21 -17.64
C HIS A 542 5.50 0.09 -16.15
#